data_AF-M1S319-F1
#
_entry.id   AF-M1S319-F1
#
_cell.length_a   1.000
_cell.length_b   1.000
_cell.length_c   1.000
_cell.angle_alpha   90.00
_cell.angle_beta   90.00
_cell.angle_gamma   90.00
#
_symmetry.space_group_name_H-M   'P 1'
#
loop_
_entity.id
_entity.type
_entity.pdbx_description
1 polymer ?
#
loop_
_entity_poly.entity_id
_entity_poly.type
_entity_poly.pdbx_seq_one_letter_code
_entity_poly.pdbx_strand_id
1 'polypeptide(L)'
;EENFNGYFGTTNAEFKMPDDYKRYGIVAETRYGYEKFDERFDVSKNPNEPRRAGYVVEIDPSDASSTPIKRTALGRIKHENAAVVIARDGRVVVYMGDDERGEFLYKYVSNGIYVPGGDTSKLLDEGTLHVAKFSDDGNGEWLALTEETTGVKIDEICVFTRQAASKVGATTMDRPEWVATNPVAIEAYCALTNNSNRAV
;
A
#
# COMPACT_ATOMS: atom_id res chain seq x y z
N GLU A 1 -5.36 -5.64 -0.62
CA GLU A 1 -4.81 -6.70 -1.48
C GLU A 1 -3.35 -6.86 -1.10
N GLU A 2 -2.92 -8.07 -0.72
CA GLU A 2 -1.60 -8.29 -0.10
C GLU A 2 -0.62 -8.94 -1.09
N ASN A 3 -0.50 -10.27 -1.09
CA ASN A 3 0.41 -11.02 -1.98
C ASN A 3 -0.04 -11.14 -3.46
N PHE A 4 -0.42 -10.01 -4.08
CA PHE A 4 -0.91 -9.97 -5.47
C PHE A 4 0.15 -10.34 -6.51
N ASN A 5 1.43 -10.09 -6.20
CA ASN A 5 2.56 -10.35 -7.10
C ASN A 5 2.68 -11.83 -7.47
N GLY A 6 2.24 -12.74 -6.58
CA GLY A 6 2.32 -14.19 -6.78
C GLY A 6 1.38 -14.74 -7.87
N TYR A 7 0.51 -13.91 -8.46
CA TYR A 7 -0.43 -14.30 -9.50
C TYR A 7 -0.02 -13.86 -10.92
N PHE A 8 1.01 -13.00 -11.05
CA PHE A 8 1.42 -12.43 -12.33
C PHE A 8 2.77 -12.98 -12.78
N GLY A 9 2.82 -13.58 -13.96
CA GLY A 9 4.00 -14.26 -14.49
C GLY A 9 4.09 -14.14 -16.01
N THR A 10 5.00 -14.86 -16.63
CA THR A 10 5.09 -14.94 -18.10
C THR A 10 5.65 -16.30 -18.53
N THR A 11 5.09 -16.88 -19.58
CA THR A 11 5.68 -18.05 -20.25
C THR A 11 6.69 -17.66 -21.34
N ASN A 12 6.78 -16.37 -21.67
CA ASN A 12 7.75 -15.85 -22.63
C ASN A 12 9.09 -15.58 -21.93
N ALA A 13 10.06 -16.49 -22.14
CA ALA A 13 11.40 -16.41 -21.56
C ALA A 13 12.22 -15.20 -22.04
N GLU A 14 11.89 -14.64 -23.21
CA GLU A 14 12.58 -13.49 -23.80
C GLU A 14 11.99 -12.15 -23.34
N PHE A 15 10.87 -12.16 -22.60
CA PHE A 15 10.25 -10.93 -22.13
C PHE A 15 11.11 -10.25 -21.07
N LYS A 16 11.63 -9.06 -21.41
CA LYS A 16 12.35 -8.22 -20.47
C LYS A 16 11.37 -7.53 -19.51
N MET A 17 11.33 -8.01 -18.26
CA MET A 17 10.48 -7.40 -17.25
C MET A 17 10.86 -5.95 -16.94
N PRO A 18 9.87 -5.07 -16.72
CA PRO A 18 10.09 -3.73 -16.19
C PRO A 18 10.87 -3.77 -14.87
N ASP A 19 11.76 -2.80 -14.64
CA ASP A 19 12.61 -2.81 -13.44
C ASP A 19 11.83 -2.63 -12.13
N ASP A 20 10.68 -1.95 -12.17
CA ASP A 20 9.80 -1.79 -11.01
C ASP A 20 9.22 -3.12 -10.51
N TYR A 21 9.13 -4.13 -11.36
CA TYR A 21 8.61 -5.45 -10.97
C TYR A 21 9.43 -6.09 -9.86
N LYS A 22 10.75 -5.88 -9.89
CA LYS A 22 11.67 -6.38 -8.85
C LYS A 22 11.29 -5.83 -7.49
N ARG A 23 10.89 -4.56 -7.40
CA ARG A 23 10.51 -3.91 -6.13
C ARG A 23 9.20 -4.44 -5.54
N TYR A 24 8.33 -5.04 -6.36
CA TYR A 24 7.08 -5.67 -5.93
C TYR A 24 7.14 -7.20 -5.93
N GLY A 25 8.32 -7.79 -6.18
CA GLY A 25 8.52 -9.24 -6.20
C GLY A 25 7.75 -9.96 -7.30
N ILE A 26 7.53 -9.32 -8.46
CA ILE A 26 6.94 -9.98 -9.64
C ILE A 26 8.06 -10.71 -10.39
N VAL A 27 7.83 -11.98 -10.71
CA VAL A 27 8.80 -12.89 -11.31
C VAL A 27 8.17 -13.66 -12.47
N ALA A 28 8.98 -14.33 -13.30
CA ALA A 28 8.47 -15.05 -14.49
C ALA A 28 7.62 -16.24 -14.10
N GLU A 29 8.17 -17.06 -13.20
CA GLU A 29 7.55 -18.30 -12.74
C GLU A 29 6.80 -18.02 -11.45
N THR A 30 5.47 -18.16 -11.50
CA THR A 30 4.61 -17.96 -10.33
C THR A 30 4.25 -19.28 -9.68
N ARG A 31 3.86 -19.22 -8.39
CA ARG A 31 3.38 -20.39 -7.65
C ARG A 31 2.10 -20.98 -8.27
N TYR A 32 1.23 -20.13 -8.78
CA TYR A 32 -0.13 -20.52 -9.21
C TYR A 32 -0.25 -20.78 -10.71
N GLY A 33 0.67 -20.25 -11.54
CA GLY A 33 0.74 -20.55 -12.97
C GLY A 33 -0.42 -19.98 -13.80
N TYR A 34 -1.10 -18.92 -13.34
CA TYR A 34 -2.29 -18.37 -13.99
C TYR A 34 -1.99 -17.80 -15.38
N GLU A 35 -0.78 -17.27 -15.59
CA GLU A 35 -0.30 -16.75 -16.86
C GLU A 35 -0.36 -17.77 -18.01
N LYS A 36 -0.39 -19.07 -17.70
CA LYS A 36 -0.48 -20.16 -18.67
C LYS A 36 -1.88 -20.34 -19.26
N PHE A 37 -2.90 -19.81 -18.60
CA PHE A 37 -4.31 -20.11 -18.90
C PHE A 37 -5.19 -18.87 -19.05
N ASP A 38 -4.83 -17.74 -18.43
CA ASP A 38 -5.52 -16.46 -18.57
C ASP A 38 -4.49 -15.36 -18.92
N GLU A 39 -4.62 -14.81 -20.13
CA GLU A 39 -3.70 -13.80 -20.67
C GLU A 39 -3.60 -12.56 -19.80
N ARG A 40 -4.63 -12.25 -19.01
CA ARG A 40 -4.62 -11.14 -18.06
C ARG A 40 -3.45 -11.22 -17.07
N PHE A 41 -3.05 -12.43 -16.69
CA PHE A 41 -1.94 -12.67 -15.75
C PHE A 41 -0.59 -12.85 -16.44
N ASP A 42 -0.56 -12.95 -17.77
CA ASP A 42 0.67 -12.97 -18.57
C ASP A 42 1.20 -11.54 -18.76
N VAL A 43 2.24 -11.18 -18.01
CA VAL A 43 2.83 -9.83 -18.03
C VAL A 43 3.51 -9.49 -19.34
N SER A 44 3.83 -10.48 -20.20
CA SER A 44 4.34 -10.21 -21.53
C SER A 44 3.26 -9.70 -22.49
N LYS A 45 1.98 -10.00 -22.20
CA LYS A 45 0.80 -9.52 -22.93
C LYS A 45 0.16 -8.31 -22.26
N ASN A 46 0.06 -8.35 -20.92
CA ASN A 46 -0.61 -7.33 -20.12
C ASN A 46 0.34 -6.73 -19.05
N PRO A 47 1.40 -6.00 -19.45
CA PRO A 47 2.44 -5.52 -18.53
C PRO A 47 1.95 -4.48 -17.52
N ASN A 48 0.75 -3.91 -17.71
CA ASN A 48 0.16 -2.96 -16.76
C ASN A 48 -0.82 -3.62 -15.78
N GLU A 49 -1.24 -4.86 -15.99
CA GLU A 49 -2.21 -5.51 -15.11
C GLU A 49 -1.72 -5.67 -13.67
N PRO A 50 -0.44 -6.00 -13.39
CA PRO A 50 0.05 -6.03 -12.01
C PRO A 50 -0.04 -4.67 -11.31
N ARG A 51 -0.04 -3.55 -12.06
CA ARG A 51 -0.19 -2.19 -11.54
C ARG A 51 -1.63 -1.84 -11.18
N ARG A 52 -2.60 -2.69 -11.56
CA ARG A 52 -4.02 -2.57 -11.19
C ARG A 52 -4.37 -3.38 -9.93
N ALA A 53 -3.39 -4.03 -9.28
CA ALA A 53 -3.53 -4.76 -8.03
C ALA A 53 -2.57 -4.23 -6.95
N GLY A 54 -2.81 -4.59 -5.69
CA GLY A 54 -2.05 -4.11 -4.53
C GLY A 54 -2.67 -2.88 -3.87
N TYR A 55 -4.00 -2.74 -3.92
CA TYR A 55 -4.72 -1.61 -3.33
C TYR A 55 -5.62 -2.03 -2.16
N VAL A 56 -5.96 -1.05 -1.32
CA VAL A 56 -7.15 -1.12 -0.47
C VAL A 56 -8.39 -0.99 -1.36
N VAL A 57 -9.38 -1.86 -1.14
CA VAL A 57 -10.64 -1.87 -1.90
C VAL A 57 -11.77 -1.59 -0.93
N GLU A 58 -12.49 -0.50 -1.15
CA GLU A 58 -13.68 -0.15 -0.39
C GLU A 58 -14.90 -0.88 -0.97
N ILE A 59 -15.71 -1.46 -0.09
CA ILE A 59 -16.90 -2.24 -0.43
C ILE A 59 -18.03 -1.67 0.42
N ASP A 60 -19.19 -1.42 -0.18
CA ASP A 60 -20.42 -1.12 0.57
C ASP A 60 -21.17 -2.43 0.83
N PRO A 61 -21.16 -2.95 2.08
CA PRO A 61 -21.87 -4.18 2.40
C PRO A 61 -23.39 -4.00 2.49
N SER A 62 -23.90 -2.77 2.49
CA SER A 62 -25.33 -2.47 2.56
C SER A 62 -26.01 -2.42 1.18
N ASP A 63 -25.23 -2.24 0.11
CA ASP A 63 -25.69 -2.24 -1.28
C ASP A 63 -24.97 -3.31 -2.10
N ALA A 64 -25.66 -4.44 -2.33
CA ALA A 64 -25.14 -5.55 -3.13
C ALA A 64 -24.96 -5.23 -4.62
N SER A 65 -25.51 -4.10 -5.11
CA SER A 65 -25.32 -3.63 -6.49
C SER A 65 -24.16 -2.64 -6.63
N SER A 66 -23.61 -2.17 -5.51
CA SER A 66 -22.46 -1.28 -5.50
C SER A 66 -21.24 -1.94 -6.15
N THR A 67 -20.45 -1.13 -6.86
CA THR A 67 -19.18 -1.59 -7.43
C THR A 67 -18.06 -1.23 -6.46
N PRO A 68 -17.28 -2.20 -5.96
CA PRO A 68 -16.13 -1.91 -5.11
C PRO A 68 -15.11 -0.98 -5.77
N ILE A 69 -14.50 -0.11 -4.97
CA ILE A 69 -13.60 0.95 -5.46
C ILE A 69 -12.19 0.71 -4.93
N LYS A 70 -11.19 0.64 -5.82
CA LYS A 70 -9.77 0.64 -5.42
C LYS A 70 -9.36 2.06 -5.04
N ARG A 71 -8.99 2.29 -3.79
CA ARG A 71 -8.62 3.62 -3.26
C ARG A 71 -7.14 3.89 -3.47
N THR A 72 -6.79 4.44 -4.64
CA THR A 72 -5.39 4.61 -5.07
C THR A 72 -4.61 5.63 -4.24
N ALA A 73 -5.29 6.58 -3.60
CA ALA A 73 -4.65 7.58 -2.73
C ALA A 73 -4.02 6.96 -1.46
N LEU A 74 -4.43 5.75 -1.09
CA LEU A 74 -3.84 4.97 0.00
C LEU A 74 -2.54 4.24 -0.43
N GLY A 75 -2.16 4.35 -1.70
CA GLY A 75 -0.94 3.78 -2.25
C GLY A 75 -1.06 2.31 -2.66
N ARG A 76 -0.09 1.86 -3.46
CA ARG A 76 0.03 0.50 -3.95
C ARG A 76 1.18 -0.23 -3.25
N ILE A 77 0.83 -1.20 -2.42
CA ILE A 77 1.75 -2.02 -1.61
C ILE A 77 1.15 -3.42 -1.39
N LYS A 78 1.79 -4.28 -0.59
CA LYS A 78 1.18 -5.53 -0.12
C LYS A 78 0.45 -5.24 1.19
N HIS A 79 -0.75 -4.66 1.06
CA HIS A 79 -1.55 -4.21 2.20
C HIS A 79 -2.02 -5.40 3.03
N GLU A 80 -1.61 -5.45 4.30
CA GLU A 80 -2.08 -6.45 5.26
C GLU A 80 -3.50 -6.12 5.77
N ASN A 81 -3.63 -5.00 6.49
CA ASN A 81 -4.92 -4.45 6.92
C ASN A 81 -4.96 -2.91 6.75
N ALA A 82 -6.12 -2.32 7.03
CA ALA A 82 -6.33 -0.89 7.03
C ALA A 82 -6.99 -0.46 8.34
N ALA A 83 -6.20 0.09 9.28
CA ALA A 83 -6.70 0.54 10.57
C ALA A 83 -7.18 1.99 10.49
N VAL A 84 -8.50 2.16 10.50
CA VAL A 84 -9.16 3.47 10.31
C VAL A 84 -9.48 4.11 11.66
N VAL A 85 -9.14 5.40 11.81
CA VAL A 85 -9.56 6.24 12.94
C VAL A 85 -9.99 7.61 12.47
N ILE A 86 -10.83 8.27 13.27
CA ILE A 86 -11.15 9.68 13.10
C ILE A 86 -10.24 10.48 14.05
N ALA A 87 -9.41 11.35 13.48
CA ALA A 87 -8.54 12.22 14.26
C ALA A 87 -9.36 13.26 15.05
N ARG A 88 -8.73 13.90 16.05
CA ARG A 88 -9.39 14.93 16.89
C ARG A 88 -9.91 16.12 16.10
N ASP A 89 -9.34 16.39 14.93
CA ASP A 89 -9.77 17.44 14.02
C ASP A 89 -10.83 16.97 12.99
N GLY A 90 -11.33 15.74 13.14
CA GLY A 90 -12.38 15.15 12.32
C GLY A 90 -11.91 14.46 11.04
N ARG A 91 -10.62 14.55 10.68
CA ARG A 91 -10.11 13.91 9.46
C ARG A 91 -10.02 12.39 9.62
N VAL A 92 -10.23 11.69 8.51
CA VAL A 92 -10.04 10.23 8.43
C VAL A 92 -8.54 9.95 8.34
N VAL A 93 -8.08 9.02 9.17
CA VAL A 93 -6.71 8.51 9.16
C VAL A 93 -6.74 7.01 8.95
N VAL A 94 -5.89 6.50 8.07
CA VAL A 94 -5.77 5.06 7.81
C VAL A 94 -4.31 4.64 7.98
N TYR A 95 -4.02 3.75 8.91
CA TYR A 95 -2.71 3.13 9.08
C TYR A 95 -2.65 1.79 8.36
N MET A 96 -1.55 1.53 7.64
CA MET A 96 -1.41 0.36 6.75
C MET A 96 0.01 -0.20 6.82
N GLY A 97 0.14 -1.50 7.06
CA GLY A 97 1.40 -2.23 6.94
C GLY A 97 1.62 -2.77 5.51
N ASP A 98 2.87 -2.72 5.04
CA ASP A 98 3.32 -3.42 3.84
C ASP A 98 4.03 -4.71 4.23
N ASP A 99 3.34 -5.85 4.14
CA ASP A 99 3.87 -7.13 4.63
C ASP A 99 4.93 -7.71 3.67
N GLU A 100 6.13 -7.16 3.76
CA GLU A 100 7.34 -7.72 3.18
C GLU A 100 8.55 -7.31 4.02
N ARG A 101 9.58 -8.15 4.02
CA ARG A 101 10.80 -7.87 4.77
C ARG A 101 11.46 -6.61 4.25
N GLY A 102 11.69 -5.66 5.14
CA GLY A 102 12.37 -4.41 4.83
C GLY A 102 11.49 -3.36 4.15
N GLU A 103 10.18 -3.60 4.00
CA GLU A 103 9.23 -2.57 3.58
C GLU A 103 8.69 -1.79 4.79
N PHE A 104 7.62 -1.02 4.62
CA PHE A 104 7.35 0.13 5.48
C PHE A 104 5.97 0.13 6.15
N LEU A 105 5.81 1.02 7.12
CA LEU A 105 4.53 1.37 7.74
C LEU A 105 4.03 2.71 7.16
N TYR A 106 2.76 2.75 6.77
CA TYR A 106 2.14 3.89 6.09
C TYR A 106 0.99 4.49 6.90
N LYS A 107 0.71 5.77 6.62
CA LYS A 107 -0.41 6.52 7.18
C LYS A 107 -1.02 7.44 6.12
N TYR A 108 -2.28 7.26 5.80
CA TYR A 108 -3.07 8.20 5.00
C TYR A 108 -3.83 9.17 5.91
N VAL A 109 -3.96 10.43 5.50
CA VAL A 109 -4.78 11.44 6.16
C VAL A 109 -5.63 12.17 5.10
N SER A 110 -6.95 12.16 5.27
CA SER A 110 -7.87 12.84 4.35
C SER A 110 -7.73 14.37 4.41
N ASN A 111 -8.10 15.05 3.31
CA ASN A 111 -8.25 16.50 3.29
C ASN A 111 -9.56 16.93 3.97
N GLY A 112 -10.64 16.18 3.73
CA GLY A 112 -11.95 16.41 4.33
C GLY A 112 -12.09 15.81 5.73
N ILE A 113 -13.16 16.21 6.42
CA ILE A 113 -13.56 15.65 7.73
C ILE A 113 -14.71 14.65 7.55
N TYR A 114 -14.74 13.64 8.41
CA TYR A 114 -15.89 12.76 8.52
C TYR A 114 -17.01 13.46 9.31
N VAL A 115 -18.23 13.44 8.74
CA VAL A 115 -19.45 13.92 9.39
C VAL A 115 -20.46 12.77 9.37
N PRO A 116 -21.04 12.37 10.51
CA PRO A 116 -22.07 11.33 10.54
C PRO A 116 -23.22 11.63 9.58
N GLY A 117 -23.51 10.69 8.67
CA GLY A 117 -24.53 10.85 7.62
C GLY A 117 -24.17 11.79 6.48
N GLY A 118 -22.95 12.34 6.47
CA GLY A 118 -22.42 13.16 5.38
C GLY A 118 -21.87 12.34 4.22
N ASP A 119 -21.51 13.02 3.14
CA ASP A 119 -20.85 12.41 1.98
C ASP A 119 -19.42 11.98 2.34
N THR A 120 -19.10 10.72 2.08
CA THR A 120 -17.77 10.12 2.34
C THR A 120 -16.99 9.84 1.07
N SER A 121 -17.58 10.09 -0.11
CA SER A 121 -17.09 9.59 -1.41
C SER A 121 -15.68 10.06 -1.76
N LYS A 122 -15.26 11.24 -1.25
CA LYS A 122 -13.94 11.85 -1.43
C LYS A 122 -12.94 11.56 -0.32
N LEU A 123 -13.37 11.05 0.84
CA LEU A 123 -12.54 11.00 2.05
C LEU A 123 -11.33 10.06 1.92
N LEU A 124 -11.37 9.10 1.01
CA LEU A 124 -10.27 8.18 0.71
C LEU A 124 -9.62 8.40 -0.66
N ASP A 125 -10.06 9.44 -1.39
CA ASP A 125 -9.49 9.84 -2.68
C ASP A 125 -8.68 11.14 -2.58
N GLU A 126 -9.05 12.04 -1.66
CA GLU A 126 -8.45 13.36 -1.49
C GLU A 126 -7.74 13.45 -0.13
N GLY A 127 -6.42 13.31 -0.11
CA GLY A 127 -5.62 13.36 1.11
C GLY A 127 -4.13 13.21 0.85
N THR A 128 -3.37 13.02 1.91
CA THR A 128 -1.91 12.86 1.87
C THR A 128 -1.49 11.52 2.44
N LEU A 129 -0.77 10.74 1.64
CA LEU A 129 -0.11 9.52 2.09
C LEU A 129 1.23 9.86 2.74
N HIS A 130 1.54 9.19 3.84
CA HIS A 130 2.79 9.32 4.57
C HIS A 130 3.41 7.95 4.81
N VAL A 131 4.72 7.93 5.05
CA VAL A 131 5.47 6.76 5.46
C VAL A 131 6.23 7.05 6.76
N ALA A 132 6.36 6.04 7.63
CA ALA A 132 7.04 6.18 8.90
C ALA A 132 8.57 6.23 8.74
N LYS A 133 9.21 7.06 9.55
CA LYS A 133 10.65 7.02 9.83
C LYS A 133 10.85 7.05 11.34
N PHE A 134 11.56 6.06 11.85
CA PHE A 134 11.86 5.89 13.27
C PHE A 134 13.32 6.23 13.54
N SER A 135 13.58 6.83 14.70
CA SER A 135 14.93 7.12 15.22
C SER A 135 15.29 6.22 16.39
N ASP A 136 16.59 6.10 16.66
CA ASP A 136 17.12 5.20 17.69
C ASP A 136 16.79 5.63 19.13
N ASP A 137 16.29 6.86 19.31
CA ASP A 137 15.86 7.42 20.60
C ASP A 137 14.39 7.10 20.96
N GLY A 138 13.72 6.27 20.15
CA GLY A 138 12.33 5.88 20.33
C GLY A 138 11.32 6.88 19.77
N ASN A 139 11.76 7.98 19.15
CA ASN A 139 10.89 8.88 18.41
C ASN A 139 10.64 8.39 16.98
N GLY A 140 9.69 9.03 16.31
CA GLY A 140 9.43 8.81 14.89
C GLY A 140 8.69 9.99 14.27
N GLU A 141 8.76 10.06 12.95
CA GLU A 141 8.13 11.07 12.13
C GLU A 141 7.35 10.44 10.97
N TRP A 142 6.32 11.14 10.51
CA TRP A 142 5.56 10.78 9.31
C TRP A 142 6.04 11.64 8.15
N LEU A 143 6.70 11.03 7.18
CA LEU A 143 7.19 11.70 5.99
C LEU A 143 6.09 11.70 4.93
N ALA A 144 5.64 12.88 4.51
CA ALA A 144 4.64 13.01 3.45
C ALA A 144 5.21 12.52 2.11
N LEU A 145 4.40 11.81 1.34
CA LEU A 145 4.71 11.38 -0.03
C LEU A 145 3.99 12.33 -1.00
N THR A 146 4.66 13.41 -1.36
CA THR A 146 4.17 14.43 -2.31
C THR A 146 5.16 14.60 -3.44
N GLU A 147 4.77 15.33 -4.49
CA GLU A 147 5.70 15.64 -5.58
C GLU A 147 6.91 16.46 -5.09
N GLU A 148 6.70 17.33 -4.11
CA GLU A 148 7.76 18.15 -3.51
C GLU A 148 8.76 17.29 -2.71
N THR A 149 8.27 16.36 -1.88
CA THR A 149 9.16 15.57 -1.01
C THR A 149 9.85 14.43 -1.75
N THR A 150 9.22 13.88 -2.79
CA THR A 150 9.72 12.70 -3.50
C THR A 150 10.34 13.01 -4.86
N GLY A 151 10.03 14.16 -5.46
CA GLY A 151 10.33 14.47 -6.86
C GLY A 151 9.67 13.52 -7.86
N VAL A 152 8.56 12.86 -7.48
CA VAL A 152 7.77 11.92 -8.30
C VAL A 152 6.36 12.47 -8.44
N LYS A 153 5.74 12.33 -9.61
CA LYS A 153 4.37 12.81 -9.81
C LYS A 153 3.38 12.04 -8.94
N ILE A 154 2.28 12.67 -8.55
CA ILE A 154 1.33 12.08 -7.60
C ILE A 154 0.67 10.78 -8.12
N ASP A 155 0.39 10.71 -9.42
CA ASP A 155 -0.12 9.51 -10.08
C ASP A 155 0.89 8.35 -10.05
N GLU A 156 2.17 8.65 -10.25
CA GLU A 156 3.27 7.70 -10.08
C GLU A 156 3.47 7.29 -8.62
N ILE A 157 3.30 8.19 -7.64
CA ILE A 157 3.36 7.84 -6.21
C ILE A 157 2.27 6.81 -5.86
N CYS A 158 1.06 6.95 -6.41
CA CYS A 158 -0.04 6.00 -6.18
C CYS A 158 0.23 4.58 -6.74
N VAL A 159 1.13 4.45 -7.72
CA VAL A 159 1.47 3.16 -8.36
C VAL A 159 2.80 2.59 -7.87
N PHE A 160 3.77 3.47 -7.60
CA PHE A 160 5.15 3.18 -7.21
C PHE A 160 5.44 3.65 -5.79
N THR A 161 4.49 3.42 -4.89
CA THR A 161 4.49 3.89 -3.50
C THR A 161 5.73 3.45 -2.73
N ARG A 162 6.17 2.20 -2.91
CA ARG A 162 7.42 1.68 -2.32
C ARG A 162 8.65 2.49 -2.73
N GLN A 163 8.77 2.85 -4.01
CA GLN A 163 9.89 3.65 -4.52
C GLN A 163 9.85 5.08 -3.97
N ALA A 164 8.66 5.70 -3.94
CA ALA A 164 8.47 7.03 -3.36
C ALA A 164 8.86 7.07 -1.88
N ALA A 165 8.45 6.06 -1.10
CA ALA A 165 8.82 5.90 0.29
C ALA A 165 10.34 5.72 0.51
N SER A 166 11.01 4.95 -0.35
CA SER A 166 12.46 4.83 -0.31
C SER A 166 13.18 6.16 -0.58
N LYS A 167 12.67 6.99 -1.51
CA LYS A 167 13.28 8.28 -1.84
C LYS A 167 13.30 9.25 -0.66
N VAL A 168 12.28 9.20 0.20
CA VAL A 168 12.21 10.05 1.41
C VAL A 168 12.93 9.45 2.61
N GLY A 169 13.50 8.24 2.49
CA GLY A 169 14.27 7.60 3.55
C GLY A 169 13.42 6.98 4.66
N ALA A 170 12.29 6.36 4.29
CA ALA A 170 11.49 5.56 5.22
C ALA A 170 12.31 4.48 5.93
N THR A 171 11.95 4.16 7.18
CA THR A 171 12.61 3.09 7.95
C THR A 171 12.13 1.73 7.48
N THR A 172 13.05 0.86 7.09
CA THR A 172 12.78 -0.54 6.75
C THR A 172 12.34 -1.31 8.00
N MET A 173 11.29 -2.14 7.86
CA MET A 173 10.63 -2.79 9.00
C MET A 173 10.62 -4.32 8.88
N ASP A 174 10.41 -5.00 10.00
CA ASP A 174 10.35 -6.46 10.06
C ASP A 174 8.94 -6.98 9.78
N ARG A 175 8.53 -6.95 8.50
CA ARG A 175 7.22 -7.40 8.02
C ARG A 175 6.05 -6.80 8.84
N PRO A 176 5.73 -5.52 8.60
CA PRO A 176 4.53 -4.89 9.14
C PRO A 176 3.27 -5.63 8.70
N GLU A 177 2.68 -6.40 9.63
CA GLU A 177 1.38 -7.04 9.43
C GLU A 177 0.28 -6.12 10.00
N TRP A 178 -0.57 -6.63 10.91
CA TRP A 178 -1.76 -5.92 11.37
C TRP A 178 -1.42 -4.69 12.20
N VAL A 179 -2.12 -3.59 11.89
CA VAL A 179 -2.20 -2.40 12.73
C VAL A 179 -3.53 -2.38 13.50
N ALA A 180 -3.48 -2.02 14.78
CA ALA A 180 -4.66 -1.78 15.61
C ALA A 180 -4.51 -0.43 16.34
N THR A 181 -5.63 0.25 16.55
CA THR A 181 -5.66 1.55 17.25
C THR A 181 -6.43 1.44 18.54
N ASN A 182 -5.91 2.07 19.60
CA ASN A 182 -6.59 2.09 20.89
C ASN A 182 -7.81 3.04 20.83
N PRO A 183 -9.03 2.59 21.17
CA PRO A 183 -10.21 3.44 21.13
C PRO A 183 -10.29 4.44 22.30
N VAL A 184 -9.42 4.32 23.32
CA VAL A 184 -9.43 5.13 24.55
C VAL A 184 -8.22 6.06 24.63
N ALA A 185 -7.06 5.64 24.14
CA ALA A 185 -5.81 6.40 24.18
C ALA A 185 -5.26 6.69 22.77
N ILE A 186 -4.37 7.68 22.65
CA ILE A 186 -3.71 8.02 21.37
C ILE A 186 -2.55 7.05 21.15
N GLU A 187 -2.88 5.81 20.83
CA GLU A 187 -1.93 4.73 20.66
C GLU A 187 -2.30 3.89 19.43
N ALA A 188 -1.28 3.44 18.70
CA ALA A 188 -1.41 2.47 17.64
C ALA A 188 -0.38 1.36 17.87
N TYR A 189 -0.74 0.13 17.53
CA TYR A 189 0.08 -1.07 17.67
C TYR A 189 0.22 -1.71 16.30
N CYS A 190 1.44 -2.08 15.93
CA CYS A 190 1.74 -2.74 14.67
C CYS A 190 2.49 -4.03 14.95
N ALA A 191 2.03 -5.14 14.39
CA ALA A 191 2.74 -6.41 14.45
C ALA A 191 3.92 -6.39 13.47
N LEU A 192 5.11 -6.70 13.97
CA LEU A 192 6.32 -6.92 13.17
C LEU A 192 6.67 -8.40 13.26
N THR A 193 6.18 -9.18 12.31
CA THR A 193 5.99 -10.63 12.52
C THR A 193 7.29 -11.42 12.54
N ASN A 194 8.27 -11.06 11.70
CA ASN A 194 9.61 -11.64 11.62
C ASN A 194 10.42 -11.05 10.45
N ASN A 195 11.75 -11.10 10.55
CA ASN A 195 12.63 -10.80 9.42
C ASN A 195 13.96 -11.57 9.55
N SER A 196 14.11 -12.67 8.81
CA SER A 196 15.36 -13.45 8.84
C SER A 196 16.52 -12.76 8.12
N ASN A 197 16.28 -11.61 7.46
CA ASN A 197 17.28 -10.84 6.74
C ASN A 197 17.63 -9.55 7.49
N ARG A 198 17.19 -9.40 8.75
CA ARG A 198 17.50 -8.22 9.56
C ARG A 198 19.03 -8.13 9.75
N ALA A 199 19.58 -6.95 9.44
CA ALA A 199 21.02 -6.64 9.53
C ALA A 199 21.95 -7.44 8.59
N VAL A 200 21.41 -8.03 7.52
CA VAL A 200 22.16 -8.69 6.44
C VAL A 200 22.22 -7.80 5.20
#